data_AF-A0A0F5J5S4-F1
#
_entry.id   AF-A0A0F5J5S4-F1
#
_cell.length_a   1.000
_cell.length_b   1.000
_cell.length_c   1.000
_cell.angle_alpha   90.00
_cell.angle_beta   90.00
_cell.angle_gamma   90.00
#
_symmetry.space_group_name_H-M   'P 1'
#
loop_
_entity.id
_entity.type
_entity.pdbx_description
1 polymer ?
#
loop_
_entity_poly.entity_id
_entity_poly.type
_entity_poly.pdbx_seq_one_letter_code
_entity_poly.pdbx_strand_id
1 'polypeptide(L)'
;MLPAIAKVTHLFILSIAMRPIRLLLCFILCTSYIHAQQSESDRELLEQLRQEYKDFRRQREQEYAKYLQQTWIDFQLYKGLNRFNQPKPDTIPDALPDQSIYSDEITSYKISDTPGNTFIPPIEINSQQQEKQTYQAIIPFYGTTFPLTHIPPPSVLNGTGKDMIGHLWKSFGCKETDQLIADIFSFKIKHKLNDWGLFLLVKEVCNHLPQLSDENVCTLFRHFILFSYGYNVRLGIIDRTIVLLVPFRETVYNQPFLYEDKKKYFLFTDKALQSSTIVRTLPLFKDKTEKVLSLEIKENMDLGNDSFDISHTYQDTSFNITINRERTRFFQNIPSTDLTIYTNAMADPIFEDSLFSFLNQFNDLENVPETLNDLLHFCQSTFTYKTDEEQFGYEKTFFPEETFFYPFSDCEDRAVLFAHIVRKTLKLDTILLKYSNHVVTGVALKGNIPGTYIQFDKKRYLLCDPSYRKADIGQCMPDYKNEIPQIVPLQ
;
A
#
# COMPACT_ATOMS: atom_id res chain seq x y z
N MET A 1 -24.26 62.44 20.18
CA MET A 1 -23.19 62.16 19.21
C MET A 1 -22.76 60.72 19.40
N LEU A 2 -22.54 60.00 18.30
CA LEU A 2 -21.98 58.65 18.18
C LEU A 2 -22.92 57.43 18.42
N PRO A 3 -23.27 56.72 17.34
CA PRO A 3 -23.66 55.31 17.31
C PRO A 3 -22.43 54.41 17.07
N ALA A 4 -22.33 53.28 17.76
CA ALA A 4 -21.59 52.08 17.35
C ALA A 4 -21.78 51.02 18.44
N ILE A 5 -21.60 49.74 18.10
CA ILE A 5 -21.77 48.55 18.97
C ILE A 5 -23.21 48.04 19.03
N ALA A 6 -23.80 47.80 17.86
CA ALA A 6 -24.87 46.83 17.67
C ALA A 6 -24.75 46.21 16.28
N LYS A 7 -23.67 45.45 16.03
CA LYS A 7 -23.54 44.65 14.79
C LYS A 7 -22.47 43.54 14.77
N VAL A 8 -21.97 43.06 15.92
CA VAL A 8 -20.91 42.01 15.95
C VAL A 8 -21.33 40.72 16.67
N THR A 9 -22.45 40.68 17.39
CA THR A 9 -22.82 39.52 18.21
C THR A 9 -23.75 38.48 17.56
N HIS A 10 -24.07 38.60 16.26
CA HIS A 10 -24.90 37.61 15.56
C HIS A 10 -24.17 36.74 14.53
N LEU A 11 -22.87 36.98 14.27
CA LEU A 11 -22.06 36.19 13.33
C LEU A 11 -21.09 35.19 13.98
N PHE A 12 -21.06 35.10 15.31
CA PHE A 12 -20.16 34.19 16.04
C PHE A 12 -20.85 32.95 16.64
N ILE A 13 -22.18 32.84 16.56
CA ILE A 13 -22.94 31.73 17.16
C ILE A 13 -23.30 30.63 16.14
N LEU A 14 -23.11 30.87 14.83
CA LEU A 14 -23.37 29.86 13.78
C LEU A 14 -22.14 29.01 13.38
N SER A 15 -20.94 29.27 13.92
CA SER A 15 -19.73 28.50 13.56
C SER A 15 -19.28 27.46 14.59
N ILE A 16 -20.04 27.24 15.67
CA ILE A 16 -19.63 26.34 16.77
C ILE A 16 -20.60 25.15 16.96
N ALA A 17 -21.79 25.16 16.34
CA ALA A 17 -22.79 24.10 16.54
C ALA A 17 -22.69 22.88 15.58
N MET A 18 -21.71 22.82 14.66
CA MET A 18 -21.60 21.72 13.69
C MET A 18 -20.47 20.70 13.96
N ARG A 19 -19.76 20.82 15.09
CA ARG A 19 -18.66 19.90 15.44
C ARG A 19 -19.05 18.68 16.31
N PRO A 20 -20.06 18.69 17.20
CA PRO A 20 -20.39 17.48 17.97
C PRO A 20 -21.33 16.53 17.22
N ILE A 21 -22.02 16.99 16.17
CA ILE A 21 -22.95 16.15 15.38
C ILE A 21 -22.19 15.09 14.54
N ARG A 22 -20.92 15.33 14.18
CA ARG A 22 -20.12 14.38 13.39
C ARG A 22 -19.60 13.19 14.19
N LEU A 23 -19.38 13.33 15.50
CA LEU A 23 -18.92 12.23 16.37
C LEU A 23 -20.10 11.38 16.88
N LEU A 24 -21.28 11.98 17.08
CA LEU A 24 -22.48 11.25 17.48
C LEU A 24 -23.02 10.36 16.34
N LEU A 25 -22.91 10.80 15.08
CA LEU A 25 -23.28 10.00 13.90
C LEU A 25 -22.33 8.82 13.65
N CYS A 26 -21.04 8.95 13.96
CA CYS A 26 -20.09 7.82 13.89
C CYS A 26 -20.33 6.76 14.98
N PHE A 27 -20.88 7.13 16.14
CA PHE A 27 -21.13 6.18 17.23
C PHE A 27 -22.43 5.38 17.05
N ILE A 28 -23.44 5.95 16.40
CA ILE A 28 -24.72 5.27 16.12
C ILE A 28 -24.57 4.22 14.99
N LEU A 29 -23.60 4.41 14.08
CA LEU A 29 -23.34 3.49 12.96
C LEU A 29 -22.63 2.19 13.37
N CYS A 30 -22.08 2.07 14.58
CA CYS A 30 -21.45 0.81 15.03
C CYS A 30 -22.44 -0.17 15.68
N THR A 31 -23.61 0.28 16.13
CA THR A 31 -24.60 -0.60 16.81
C THR A 31 -25.68 -1.15 15.89
N SER A 32 -25.83 -0.64 14.67
CA SER A 32 -26.87 -1.08 13.73
C SER A 32 -26.46 -2.17 12.75
N TYR A 33 -25.18 -2.58 12.72
CA TYR A 33 -24.69 -3.65 11.84
C TYR A 33 -25.20 -5.06 12.17
N ILE A 34 -26.04 -5.23 13.20
CA ILE A 34 -26.63 -6.53 13.55
C ILE A 34 -28.10 -6.64 13.12
N HIS A 35 -28.78 -5.58 12.67
CA HIS A 35 -30.17 -5.65 12.18
C HIS A 35 -30.34 -4.93 10.85
N ALA A 36 -29.66 -5.42 9.82
CA ALA A 36 -29.94 -5.03 8.44
C ALA A 36 -31.26 -5.68 7.97
N GLN A 37 -32.40 -5.05 8.27
CA GLN A 37 -33.64 -5.14 7.49
C GLN A 37 -34.69 -4.08 7.92
N GLN A 38 -35.10 -3.25 6.95
CA GLN A 38 -36.44 -2.66 6.77
C GLN A 38 -36.91 -1.45 7.62
N SER A 39 -36.35 -0.25 7.40
CA SER A 39 -37.11 0.99 7.62
C SER A 39 -37.04 1.93 6.41
N GLU A 40 -38.14 2.64 6.11
CA GLU A 40 -38.24 3.63 5.03
C GLU A 40 -37.28 4.82 5.28
N SER A 41 -37.12 5.20 6.55
CA SER A 41 -36.19 6.24 7.00
C SER A 41 -34.72 5.91 6.72
N ASP A 42 -34.30 4.65 6.84
CA ASP A 42 -32.91 4.26 6.54
C ASP A 42 -32.62 4.33 5.03
N ARG A 43 -33.63 3.99 4.20
CA ARG A 43 -33.52 4.10 2.73
C ARG A 43 -33.44 5.56 2.30
N GLU A 44 -34.32 6.42 2.84
CA GLU A 44 -34.30 7.85 2.59
C GLU A 44 -32.97 8.49 3.01
N LEU A 45 -32.42 8.11 4.18
CA LEU A 45 -31.11 8.58 4.65
C LEU A 45 -29.99 8.15 3.70
N LEU A 46 -29.97 6.89 3.27
CA LEU A 46 -28.97 6.38 2.32
C LEU A 46 -29.08 7.07 0.96
N GLU A 47 -30.29 7.33 0.47
CA GLU A 47 -30.53 8.09 -0.77
C GLU A 47 -30.06 9.54 -0.65
N GLN A 48 -30.34 10.19 0.47
CA GLN A 48 -29.85 11.53 0.75
C GLN A 48 -28.31 11.57 0.78
N LEU A 49 -27.66 10.64 1.49
CA LEU A 49 -26.20 10.55 1.55
C LEU A 49 -25.58 10.31 0.16
N ARG A 50 -26.21 9.47 -0.67
CA ARG A 50 -25.78 9.25 -2.06
C ARG A 50 -25.88 10.51 -2.90
N GLN A 51 -27.00 11.25 -2.77
CA GLN A 51 -27.22 12.48 -3.52
C GLN A 51 -26.23 13.56 -3.08
N GLU A 52 -26.02 13.74 -1.78
CA GLU A 52 -25.01 14.66 -1.23
C GLU A 52 -23.60 14.33 -1.73
N TYR A 53 -23.22 13.04 -1.74
CA TYR A 53 -21.93 12.60 -2.28
C TYR A 53 -21.79 12.90 -3.77
N LYS A 54 -22.85 12.64 -4.56
CA LYS A 54 -22.87 12.91 -5.99
C LYS A 54 -22.71 14.40 -6.29
N ASP A 55 -23.41 15.25 -5.54
CA ASP A 55 -23.34 16.70 -5.70
C ASP A 55 -21.97 17.24 -5.27
N PHE A 56 -21.42 16.74 -4.16
CA PHE A 56 -20.05 17.04 -3.72
C PHE A 56 -19.02 16.67 -4.78
N ARG A 57 -19.12 15.46 -5.36
CA ARG A 57 -18.23 14.98 -6.42
C ARG A 57 -18.32 15.90 -7.64
N ARG A 58 -19.53 16.20 -8.12
CA ARG A 58 -19.74 17.06 -9.30
C ARG A 58 -19.22 18.47 -9.10
N GLN A 59 -19.40 19.04 -7.91
CA GLN A 59 -18.83 20.34 -7.60
C GLN A 59 -17.30 20.30 -7.66
N ARG A 60 -16.66 19.29 -7.04
CA ARG A 60 -15.20 19.11 -7.09
C ARG A 60 -14.69 18.97 -8.53
N GLU A 61 -15.38 18.19 -9.35
CA GLU A 61 -15.03 18.00 -10.76
C GLU A 61 -15.12 19.33 -11.54
N GLN A 62 -16.18 20.11 -11.35
CA GLN A 62 -16.32 21.42 -12.01
C GLN A 62 -15.22 22.41 -11.60
N GLU A 63 -14.86 22.43 -10.32
CA GLU A 63 -13.77 23.26 -9.80
C GLU A 63 -12.41 22.81 -10.37
N TYR A 64 -12.18 21.51 -10.43
CA TYR A 64 -10.94 20.94 -10.98
C TYR A 64 -10.79 21.21 -12.48
N ALA A 65 -11.87 21.11 -13.26
CA ALA A 65 -11.85 21.43 -14.69
C ALA A 65 -11.44 22.89 -14.96
N LYS A 66 -11.89 23.83 -14.12
CA LYS A 66 -11.47 25.25 -14.19
C LYS A 66 -10.01 25.42 -13.76
N TYR A 67 -9.59 24.66 -12.75
CA TYR A 67 -8.21 24.65 -12.29
C TYR A 67 -7.25 24.20 -13.40
N LEU A 68 -7.57 23.17 -14.19
CA LEU A 68 -6.72 22.69 -15.30
C LEU A 68 -6.43 23.74 -16.39
N GLN A 69 -7.28 24.78 -16.50
CA GLN A 69 -7.13 25.88 -17.47
C GLN A 69 -6.20 27.01 -16.98
N GLN A 70 -5.70 26.91 -15.75
CA GLN A 70 -4.74 27.86 -15.18
C GLN A 70 -3.35 27.68 -15.80
N THR A 71 -2.39 28.49 -15.34
CA THR A 71 -1.01 28.42 -15.83
C THR A 71 -0.31 27.20 -15.25
N TRP A 72 0.23 26.38 -16.15
CA TRP A 72 1.09 25.26 -15.82
C TRP A 72 2.53 25.76 -15.71
N ILE A 73 3.23 25.41 -14.64
CA ILE A 73 4.59 25.86 -14.33
C ILE A 73 5.53 24.66 -14.22
N ASP A 74 6.81 24.92 -14.47
CA ASP A 74 7.84 23.89 -14.49
C ASP A 74 8.34 23.59 -13.08
N PHE A 75 8.46 22.30 -12.74
CA PHE A 75 9.02 21.81 -11.50
C PHE A 75 10.12 20.80 -11.79
N GLN A 76 11.19 20.87 -11.01
CA GLN A 76 12.22 19.84 -11.02
C GLN A 76 11.79 18.67 -10.14
N LEU A 77 11.81 17.47 -10.70
CA LEU A 77 11.57 16.25 -9.91
C LEU A 77 12.80 15.90 -9.07
N TYR A 78 12.54 15.44 -7.85
CA TYR A 78 13.52 14.78 -7.01
C TYR A 78 13.75 13.36 -7.51
N LYS A 79 14.99 12.86 -7.36
CA LYS A 79 15.29 11.45 -7.57
C LYS A 79 14.54 10.59 -6.54
N GLY A 80 14.27 9.34 -6.91
CA GLY A 80 13.70 8.37 -5.98
C GLY A 80 14.54 8.20 -4.72
N LEU A 81 13.88 7.90 -3.62
CA LEU A 81 14.54 7.63 -2.35
C LEU A 81 15.11 6.22 -2.37
N ASN A 82 16.31 6.04 -1.82
CA ASN A 82 16.89 4.72 -1.58
C ASN A 82 16.51 4.26 -0.17
N ARG A 83 16.22 2.96 0.00
CA ARG A 83 15.90 2.36 1.31
C ARG A 83 17.15 2.29 2.21
N PHE A 84 18.27 1.89 1.58
CA PHE A 84 19.59 1.77 2.19
C PHE A 84 20.52 2.85 1.66
N ASN A 85 21.41 3.31 2.55
CA ASN A 85 22.40 4.32 2.21
C ASN A 85 23.76 3.71 1.85
N GLN A 86 23.91 2.41 2.09
CA GLN A 86 25.11 1.63 1.77
C GLN A 86 24.69 0.37 1.00
N PRO A 87 25.55 -0.15 0.11
CA PRO A 87 25.28 -1.42 -0.57
C PRO A 87 25.19 -2.56 0.45
N LYS A 88 24.32 -3.54 0.17
CA LYS A 88 24.24 -4.78 0.94
C LYS A 88 25.53 -5.60 0.71
N PRO A 89 25.98 -6.38 1.70
CA PRO A 89 27.11 -7.28 1.53
C PRO A 89 26.73 -8.43 0.57
N ASP A 90 27.59 -8.71 -0.43
CA ASP A 90 27.37 -9.81 -1.39
C ASP A 90 27.34 -11.20 -0.71
N THR A 91 28.01 -11.31 0.45
CA THR A 91 28.05 -12.54 1.25
C THR A 91 27.89 -12.22 2.73
N ILE A 92 27.11 -13.05 3.43
CA ILE A 92 26.97 -12.99 4.88
C ILE A 92 27.88 -14.06 5.50
N PRO A 93 28.74 -13.72 6.47
CA PRO A 93 29.57 -14.71 7.15
C PRO A 93 28.72 -15.67 7.99
N ASP A 94 29.16 -16.93 8.10
CA ASP A 94 28.58 -17.87 9.06
C ASP A 94 28.96 -17.49 10.50
N ALA A 95 28.06 -17.72 11.45
CA ALA A 95 28.34 -17.53 12.87
C ALA A 95 29.41 -18.50 13.37
N LEU A 96 30.25 -18.03 14.29
CA LEU A 96 31.27 -18.85 14.95
C LEU A 96 30.66 -19.57 16.16
N PRO A 97 30.95 -20.87 16.37
CA PRO A 97 30.35 -21.69 17.44
C PRO A 97 30.55 -21.15 18.87
N ASP A 98 31.63 -20.41 19.12
CA ASP A 98 32.05 -19.94 20.45
C ASP A 98 32.00 -18.40 20.59
N GLN A 99 31.14 -17.73 19.82
CA GLN A 99 30.87 -16.30 20.11
C GLN A 99 30.11 -16.20 21.43
N SER A 100 30.85 -15.84 22.48
CA SER A 100 30.30 -15.54 23.81
C SER A 100 29.15 -14.55 23.69
N ILE A 101 27.95 -15.00 24.05
CA ILE A 101 26.74 -14.20 24.00
C ILE A 101 26.74 -13.26 25.22
N TYR A 102 27.28 -12.06 25.05
CA TYR A 102 27.17 -11.01 26.07
C TYR A 102 25.81 -10.33 25.98
N SER A 103 25.27 -9.93 27.14
CA SER A 103 24.04 -9.15 27.20
C SER A 103 24.36 -7.68 26.93
N ASP A 104 24.22 -7.26 25.68
CA ASP A 104 24.37 -5.86 25.26
C ASP A 104 22.97 -5.24 25.07
N GLU A 105 22.74 -4.06 25.65
CA GLU A 105 21.51 -3.29 25.46
C GLU A 105 21.77 -2.09 24.56
N ILE A 106 21.13 -2.06 23.39
CA ILE A 106 21.20 -0.92 22.48
C ILE A 106 19.93 -0.07 22.69
N THR A 107 20.13 1.20 23.07
CA THR A 107 19.04 2.17 23.17
C THR A 107 18.86 2.86 21.82
N SER A 108 17.72 2.65 21.17
CA SER A 108 17.40 3.32 19.90
C SER A 108 16.31 4.38 20.09
N TYR A 109 16.15 5.24 19.08
CA TYR A 109 15.19 6.33 19.10
C TYR A 109 14.04 6.08 18.12
N LYS A 110 12.85 6.53 18.53
CA LYS A 110 11.61 6.41 17.76
C LYS A 110 11.67 7.33 16.54
N ILE A 111 11.34 6.80 15.36
CA ILE A 111 10.90 7.62 14.22
C ILE A 111 9.46 7.20 13.94
N SER A 112 8.51 8.04 14.34
CA SER A 112 7.11 7.91 13.99
C SER A 112 6.84 8.78 12.79
N ASP A 113 6.25 8.21 11.73
CA ASP A 113 5.40 8.98 10.83
C ASP A 113 4.24 8.09 10.37
N THR A 114 3.02 8.42 10.79
CA THR A 114 1.82 8.10 10.01
C THR A 114 0.71 9.09 10.33
N PRO A 115 0.18 9.82 9.33
CA PRO A 115 -1.06 10.57 9.45
C PRO A 115 -2.27 9.66 9.26
N GLY A 116 -3.32 9.87 10.07
CA GLY A 116 -4.57 9.12 10.03
C GLY A 116 -5.43 9.41 8.79
N ASN A 117 -6.10 8.37 8.28
CA ASN A 117 -7.12 8.48 7.24
C ASN A 117 -8.51 8.67 7.85
N THR A 118 -9.32 9.51 7.23
CA THR A 118 -10.79 9.52 7.41
C THR A 118 -11.44 8.52 6.46
N PHE A 119 -12.25 7.63 7.02
CA PHE A 119 -13.08 6.65 6.33
C PHE A 119 -14.18 7.32 5.48
N ILE A 120 -14.44 6.81 4.28
CA ILE A 120 -15.61 7.14 3.46
C ILE A 120 -16.46 5.86 3.40
N PRO A 121 -17.77 5.92 3.68
CA PRO A 121 -18.62 4.73 3.67
C PRO A 121 -18.73 4.13 2.26
N PRO A 122 -18.87 2.80 2.15
CA PRO A 122 -19.03 2.11 0.88
C PRO A 122 -20.35 2.49 0.20
N ILE A 123 -20.24 2.86 -1.07
CA ILE A 123 -21.34 2.98 -2.02
C ILE A 123 -21.81 1.57 -2.39
N GLU A 124 -22.95 1.13 -1.86
CA GLU A 124 -23.75 0.09 -2.53
C GLU A 124 -24.65 0.75 -3.56
N ILE A 125 -24.54 0.35 -4.83
CA ILE A 125 -25.45 0.75 -5.90
C ILE A 125 -26.28 -0.45 -6.29
N ASN A 126 -27.59 -0.30 -6.13
CA ASN A 126 -28.56 -1.27 -6.63
C ASN A 126 -28.70 -1.07 -8.14
N SER A 127 -28.27 -2.05 -8.91
CA SER A 127 -28.37 -2.07 -10.37
C SER A 127 -29.83 -2.21 -10.79
N GLN A 128 -30.50 -1.11 -11.14
CA GLN A 128 -31.74 -1.20 -11.91
C GLN A 128 -31.38 -1.34 -13.38
N GLN A 129 -31.61 -2.55 -13.91
CA GLN A 129 -31.49 -2.88 -15.32
C GLN A 129 -32.34 -1.95 -16.18
N GLN A 130 -31.72 -1.32 -17.16
CA GLN A 130 -32.41 -0.86 -18.36
C GLN A 130 -31.61 -1.35 -19.57
N GLU A 131 -32.17 -2.32 -20.27
CA GLU A 131 -31.63 -2.86 -21.51
C GLU A 131 -31.61 -1.78 -22.59
N LYS A 132 -30.41 -1.33 -22.94
CA LYS A 132 -30.09 -0.81 -24.27
C LYS A 132 -28.71 -1.33 -24.63
N GLN A 133 -28.59 -1.91 -25.83
CA GLN A 133 -27.40 -2.54 -26.42
C GLN A 133 -26.08 -2.09 -25.78
N THR A 134 -25.69 -2.81 -24.74
CA THR A 134 -24.45 -2.63 -24.01
C THR A 134 -23.36 -3.39 -24.71
N TYR A 135 -22.29 -2.72 -25.10
CA TYR A 135 -21.03 -3.41 -25.33
C TYR A 135 -20.63 -4.12 -24.03
N GLN A 136 -20.41 -5.43 -24.12
CA GLN A 136 -19.93 -6.25 -23.00
C GLN A 136 -18.45 -6.53 -23.27
N ALA A 137 -17.58 -5.85 -22.56
CA ALA A 137 -16.17 -6.24 -22.46
C ALA A 137 -15.96 -7.03 -21.17
N ILE A 138 -15.01 -7.95 -21.21
CA ILE A 138 -14.57 -8.70 -20.05
C ILE A 138 -13.10 -8.34 -19.87
N ILE A 139 -12.80 -7.56 -18.84
CA ILE A 139 -11.45 -7.10 -18.56
C ILE A 139 -10.79 -8.13 -17.63
N PRO A 140 -9.73 -8.82 -18.07
CA PRO A 140 -8.98 -9.72 -17.19
C PRO A 140 -8.28 -8.93 -16.10
N PHE A 141 -8.35 -9.40 -14.86
CA PHE A 141 -7.69 -8.76 -13.73
C PHE A 141 -7.24 -9.81 -12.71
N TYR A 142 -5.94 -10.10 -12.68
CA TYR A 142 -5.31 -11.06 -11.76
C TYR A 142 -6.10 -12.38 -11.60
N GLY A 143 -6.35 -13.06 -12.72
CA GLY A 143 -7.09 -14.33 -12.80
C GLY A 143 -8.60 -14.24 -12.50
N THR A 144 -9.10 -13.04 -12.23
CA THR A 144 -10.54 -12.72 -12.21
C THR A 144 -10.93 -11.95 -13.48
N THR A 145 -12.22 -11.62 -13.60
CA THR A 145 -12.71 -10.79 -14.69
C THR A 145 -13.64 -9.70 -14.20
N PHE A 146 -13.43 -8.48 -14.70
CA PHE A 146 -14.31 -7.34 -14.50
C PHE A 146 -15.24 -7.20 -15.72
N PRO A 147 -16.54 -7.51 -15.58
CA PRO A 147 -17.50 -7.31 -16.66
C PRO A 147 -17.78 -5.81 -16.81
N LEU A 148 -17.59 -5.30 -18.01
CA LEU A 148 -17.81 -3.91 -18.36
C LEU A 148 -19.10 -3.78 -19.18
N THR A 149 -20.06 -3.02 -18.66
CA THR A 149 -21.36 -2.77 -19.33
C THR A 149 -21.51 -1.35 -19.86
N HIS A 150 -20.59 -0.45 -19.53
CA HIS A 150 -20.64 0.97 -19.90
C HIS A 150 -19.29 1.43 -20.47
N ILE A 151 -19.34 2.19 -21.56
CA ILE A 151 -18.16 2.79 -22.18
C ILE A 151 -18.28 4.31 -22.10
N PRO A 152 -17.20 5.04 -21.74
CA PRO A 152 -17.17 6.47 -21.91
C PRO A 152 -17.31 6.89 -23.40
N PRO A 153 -17.76 8.12 -23.67
CA PRO A 153 -17.85 8.62 -25.05
C PRO A 153 -16.47 8.64 -25.74
N PRO A 154 -16.43 8.56 -27.09
CA PRO A 154 -15.19 8.70 -27.85
C PRO A 154 -14.41 9.94 -27.43
N SER A 155 -13.13 9.75 -27.16
CA SER A 155 -12.27 10.74 -26.52
C SER A 155 -11.08 11.01 -27.42
N VAL A 156 -10.90 12.26 -27.82
CA VAL A 156 -9.81 12.68 -28.71
C VAL A 156 -9.07 13.84 -28.06
N LEU A 157 -7.76 13.72 -27.99
CA LEU A 157 -6.87 14.78 -27.50
C LEU A 157 -5.93 15.22 -28.62
N ASN A 158 -6.14 16.43 -29.14
CA ASN A 158 -5.33 16.99 -30.23
C ASN A 158 -4.12 17.80 -29.72
N GLY A 159 -3.45 17.31 -28.68
CA GLY A 159 -2.26 17.93 -28.06
C GLY A 159 -2.37 18.14 -26.55
N THR A 160 -1.27 18.61 -25.94
CA THR A 160 -1.15 18.78 -24.47
C THR A 160 -1.38 20.21 -23.99
N GLY A 161 -2.10 21.02 -24.78
CA GLY A 161 -2.48 22.38 -24.38
C GLY A 161 -3.47 22.37 -23.21
N LYS A 162 -3.33 23.32 -22.28
CA LYS A 162 -4.16 23.42 -21.07
C LYS A 162 -5.67 23.42 -21.35
N ASP A 163 -6.11 24.09 -22.42
CA ASP A 163 -7.53 24.17 -22.79
C ASP A 163 -8.04 22.82 -23.30
N MET A 164 -7.23 22.13 -24.12
CA MET A 164 -7.54 20.79 -24.63
C MET A 164 -7.65 19.77 -23.49
N ILE A 165 -6.68 19.79 -22.56
CA ILE A 165 -6.69 18.94 -21.36
C ILE A 165 -7.93 19.22 -20.50
N GLY A 166 -8.18 20.49 -20.17
CA GLY A 166 -9.34 20.87 -19.35
C GLY A 166 -10.68 20.52 -20.00
N HIS A 167 -10.82 20.70 -21.32
CA HIS A 167 -12.03 20.35 -22.05
C HIS A 167 -12.28 18.84 -22.09
N LEU A 168 -11.27 18.05 -22.44
CA LEU A 168 -11.41 16.59 -22.47
C LEU A 168 -11.68 16.05 -21.07
N TRP A 169 -10.91 16.48 -20.07
CA TRP A 169 -11.09 16.05 -18.68
C TRP A 169 -12.52 16.33 -18.18
N LYS A 170 -13.08 17.52 -18.50
CA LYS A 170 -14.46 17.87 -18.14
C LYS A 170 -15.49 16.97 -18.85
N SER A 171 -15.21 16.55 -20.09
CA SER A 171 -16.14 15.74 -20.88
C SER A 171 -16.35 14.33 -20.30
N PHE A 172 -15.40 13.83 -19.50
CA PHE A 172 -15.56 12.57 -18.78
C PHE A 172 -16.65 12.62 -17.70
N GLY A 173 -17.08 13.79 -17.24
CA GLY A 173 -18.19 13.98 -16.29
C GLY A 173 -19.58 13.72 -16.89
N CYS A 174 -19.77 12.58 -17.56
CA CYS A 174 -21.02 12.14 -18.16
C CYS A 174 -21.63 10.93 -17.41
N LYS A 175 -22.87 10.55 -17.78
CA LYS A 175 -23.62 9.49 -17.10
C LYS A 175 -22.95 8.11 -17.26
N GLU A 176 -22.36 7.86 -18.42
CA GLU A 176 -21.70 6.59 -18.75
C GLU A 176 -20.47 6.38 -17.87
N THR A 177 -19.66 7.43 -17.67
CA THR A 177 -18.51 7.38 -16.75
C THR A 177 -18.95 7.28 -15.29
N ASP A 178 -20.04 7.95 -14.90
CA ASP A 178 -20.59 7.83 -13.54
C ASP A 178 -20.93 6.37 -13.20
N GLN A 179 -21.50 5.62 -14.15
CA GLN A 179 -21.81 4.20 -14.00
C GLN A 179 -20.55 3.32 -14.01
N LEU A 180 -19.59 3.62 -14.89
CA LEU A 180 -18.30 2.90 -14.89
C LEU A 180 -17.55 3.05 -13.55
N ILE A 181 -17.51 4.25 -12.96
CA ILE A 181 -16.92 4.47 -11.62
C ILE A 181 -17.62 3.60 -10.58
N ALA A 182 -18.95 3.51 -10.63
CA ALA A 182 -19.74 2.68 -9.74
C ALA A 182 -19.40 1.19 -9.87
N ASP A 183 -19.25 0.70 -11.10
CA ASP A 183 -18.95 -0.70 -11.37
C ASP A 183 -17.52 -1.05 -10.91
N ILE A 184 -16.54 -0.20 -11.23
CA ILE A 184 -15.14 -0.35 -10.77
C ILE A 184 -15.09 -0.40 -9.23
N PHE A 185 -15.85 0.46 -8.57
CA PHE A 185 -15.85 0.51 -7.11
C PHE A 185 -16.57 -0.69 -6.47
N SER A 186 -17.67 -1.12 -7.06
CA SER A 186 -18.36 -2.35 -6.66
C SER A 186 -17.44 -3.56 -6.79
N PHE A 187 -16.65 -3.61 -7.87
CA PHE A 187 -15.62 -4.62 -8.06
C PHE A 187 -14.52 -4.53 -7.00
N LYS A 188 -13.99 -3.33 -6.69
CA LYS A 188 -13.03 -3.12 -5.60
C LYS A 188 -13.54 -3.70 -4.28
N ILE A 189 -14.78 -3.40 -3.88
CA ILE A 189 -15.36 -3.90 -2.62
C ILE A 189 -15.49 -5.41 -2.68
N LYS A 190 -16.13 -5.94 -3.73
CA LYS A 190 -16.39 -7.37 -3.90
C LYS A 190 -15.09 -8.18 -3.82
N HIS A 191 -14.06 -7.70 -4.51
CA HIS A 191 -12.76 -8.37 -4.59
C HIS A 191 -11.77 -7.96 -3.49
N LYS A 192 -12.21 -7.14 -2.52
CA LYS A 192 -11.41 -6.64 -1.39
C LYS A 192 -10.08 -6.00 -1.83
N LEU A 193 -10.07 -5.34 -2.98
CA LEU A 193 -8.87 -4.70 -3.49
C LEU A 193 -8.46 -3.55 -2.57
N ASN A 194 -7.16 -3.41 -2.29
CA ASN A 194 -6.65 -2.20 -1.65
C ASN A 194 -6.62 -1.01 -2.65
N ASP A 195 -6.04 0.12 -2.25
CA ASP A 195 -6.03 1.32 -3.10
C ASP A 195 -5.11 1.15 -4.31
N TRP A 196 -4.04 0.36 -4.17
CA TRP A 196 -3.18 -0.03 -5.28
C TRP A 196 -3.87 -0.95 -6.28
N GLY A 197 -4.64 -1.94 -5.80
CA GLY A 197 -5.46 -2.80 -6.66
C GLY A 197 -6.49 -2.00 -7.45
N LEU A 198 -7.10 -0.98 -6.85
CA LEU A 198 -7.96 -0.04 -7.58
C LEU A 198 -7.17 0.74 -8.65
N PHE A 199 -5.98 1.24 -8.31
CA PHE A 199 -5.13 1.98 -9.26
C PHE A 199 -4.77 1.12 -10.48
N LEU A 200 -4.44 -0.15 -10.27
CA LEU A 200 -4.15 -1.12 -11.33
C LEU A 200 -5.40 -1.50 -12.12
N LEU A 201 -6.55 -1.71 -11.46
CA LEU A 201 -7.81 -2.01 -12.14
C LEU A 201 -8.21 -0.88 -13.09
N VAL A 202 -8.10 0.38 -12.65
CA VAL A 202 -8.38 1.55 -13.50
C VAL A 202 -7.44 1.59 -14.70
N LYS A 203 -6.15 1.23 -14.53
CA LYS A 203 -5.20 1.09 -15.65
C LYS A 203 -5.67 0.00 -16.64
N GLU A 204 -6.04 -1.18 -16.15
CA GLU A 204 -6.51 -2.28 -17.00
C GLU A 204 -7.81 -1.94 -17.75
N VAL A 205 -8.75 -1.24 -17.09
CA VAL A 205 -9.96 -0.73 -17.75
C VAL A 205 -9.60 0.19 -18.92
N CYS A 206 -8.64 1.10 -18.74
CA CYS A 206 -8.23 2.00 -19.82
C CYS A 206 -7.58 1.25 -20.98
N ASN A 207 -6.70 0.30 -20.69
CA ASN A 207 -5.98 -0.48 -21.70
C ASN A 207 -6.92 -1.31 -22.59
N HIS A 208 -8.08 -1.71 -22.08
CA HIS A 208 -9.06 -2.53 -22.80
C HIS A 208 -10.19 -1.72 -23.45
N LEU A 209 -10.20 -0.39 -23.29
CA LEU A 209 -11.20 0.49 -23.89
C LEU A 209 -10.67 1.13 -25.17
N PRO A 210 -11.23 0.82 -26.36
CA PRO A 210 -10.74 1.35 -27.63
C PRO A 210 -10.74 2.89 -27.71
N GLN A 211 -11.69 3.53 -27.01
CA GLN A 211 -11.85 4.98 -26.94
C GLN A 211 -10.73 5.67 -26.14
N LEU A 212 -9.94 4.89 -25.39
CA LEU A 212 -8.85 5.35 -24.54
C LEU A 212 -7.48 4.83 -25.02
N SER A 213 -7.39 4.41 -26.30
CA SER A 213 -6.18 3.83 -26.89
C SER A 213 -5.00 4.79 -26.98
N ASP A 214 -5.23 6.11 -26.97
CA ASP A 214 -4.16 7.10 -26.85
C ASP A 214 -3.66 7.19 -25.40
N GLU A 215 -2.33 7.13 -25.19
CA GLU A 215 -1.71 7.12 -23.86
C GLU A 215 -2.05 8.35 -23.01
N ASN A 216 -2.15 9.54 -23.64
CA ASN A 216 -2.47 10.77 -22.93
C ASN A 216 -3.95 10.80 -22.54
N VAL A 217 -4.84 10.34 -23.44
CA VAL A 217 -6.27 10.16 -23.15
C VAL A 217 -6.46 9.14 -22.02
N CYS A 218 -5.79 7.99 -22.08
CA CYS A 218 -5.76 6.98 -21.03
C CYS A 218 -5.33 7.59 -19.69
N THR A 219 -4.22 8.32 -19.65
CA THR A 219 -3.70 8.94 -18.43
C THR A 219 -4.67 9.98 -17.85
N LEU A 220 -5.29 10.81 -18.70
CA LEU A 220 -6.32 11.77 -18.28
C LEU A 220 -7.56 11.09 -17.73
N PHE A 221 -7.98 9.97 -18.33
CA PHE A 221 -9.13 9.20 -17.85
C PHE A 221 -8.83 8.53 -16.51
N ARG A 222 -7.65 7.89 -16.36
CA ARG A 222 -7.17 7.35 -15.08
C ARG A 222 -7.19 8.42 -13.99
N HIS A 223 -6.67 9.61 -14.30
CA HIS A 223 -6.73 10.76 -13.40
C HIS A 223 -8.17 11.10 -13.01
N PHE A 224 -9.07 11.23 -14.00
CA PHE A 224 -10.48 11.55 -13.77
C PHE A 224 -11.12 10.55 -12.79
N ILE A 225 -11.02 9.24 -13.06
CA ILE A 225 -11.60 8.19 -12.20
C ILE A 225 -11.07 8.27 -10.76
N LEU A 226 -9.75 8.38 -10.58
CA LEU A 226 -9.12 8.45 -9.26
C LEU A 226 -9.51 9.74 -8.50
N PHE A 227 -9.55 10.87 -9.20
CA PHE A 227 -9.94 12.16 -8.63
C PHE A 227 -11.42 12.20 -8.23
N SER A 228 -12.30 11.66 -9.09
CA SER A 228 -13.74 11.51 -8.86
C SER A 228 -14.04 10.58 -7.69
N TYR A 229 -13.17 9.61 -7.42
CA TYR A 229 -13.22 8.77 -6.23
C TYR A 229 -12.63 9.43 -4.96
N GLY A 230 -12.05 10.63 -5.10
CA GLY A 230 -11.60 11.46 -3.99
C GLY A 230 -10.10 11.47 -3.73
N TYR A 231 -9.28 10.78 -4.55
CA TYR A 231 -7.83 10.85 -4.38
C TYR A 231 -7.28 12.20 -4.81
N ASN A 232 -6.29 12.69 -4.08
CA ASN A 232 -5.53 13.89 -4.38
C ASN A 232 -4.43 13.58 -5.42
N VAL A 233 -4.80 12.97 -6.55
CA VAL A 233 -3.88 12.76 -7.67
C VAL A 233 -3.71 14.05 -8.47
N ARG A 234 -2.56 14.21 -9.12
CA ARG A 234 -2.22 15.37 -9.95
C ARG A 234 -1.83 14.94 -11.37
N LEU A 235 -2.05 15.84 -12.31
CA LEU A 235 -1.55 15.72 -13.67
C LEU A 235 -0.23 16.47 -13.82
N GLY A 236 0.72 15.88 -14.55
CA GLY A 236 1.92 16.53 -15.04
C GLY A 236 2.03 16.40 -16.56
N ILE A 237 2.88 17.21 -17.17
CA ILE A 237 3.31 17.07 -18.55
C ILE A 237 4.83 17.00 -18.55
N ILE A 238 5.36 15.95 -19.16
CA ILE A 238 6.79 15.82 -19.47
C ILE A 238 6.87 15.77 -20.99
N ASP A 239 7.57 16.74 -21.58
CA ASP A 239 7.61 17.00 -23.02
C ASP A 239 6.20 17.15 -23.63
N ARG A 240 5.64 16.07 -24.18
CA ARG A 240 4.28 15.98 -24.75
C ARG A 240 3.47 14.83 -24.18
N THR A 241 3.93 14.21 -23.10
CA THR A 241 3.26 13.10 -22.42
C THR A 241 2.65 13.59 -21.12
N ILE A 242 1.37 13.29 -20.94
CA ILE A 242 0.63 13.50 -19.72
C ILE A 242 1.02 12.37 -18.76
N VAL A 243 1.29 12.71 -17.51
CA VAL A 243 1.73 11.77 -16.48
C VAL A 243 0.90 11.93 -15.20
N LEU A 244 0.83 10.86 -14.39
CA LEU A 244 0.20 10.90 -13.07
C LEU A 244 1.25 11.18 -12.00
N LEU A 245 0.90 12.10 -11.10
CA LEU A 245 1.63 12.43 -9.89
C LEU A 245 0.76 11.97 -8.71
N VAL A 246 1.16 10.90 -8.04
CA VAL A 246 0.33 10.12 -7.11
C VAL A 246 0.90 10.23 -5.70
N PRO A 247 0.14 10.74 -4.72
CA PRO A 247 0.58 10.74 -3.34
C PRO A 247 0.22 9.41 -2.65
N PHE A 248 1.12 8.98 -1.76
CA PHE A 248 0.95 7.79 -0.92
C PHE A 248 1.00 8.17 0.55
N ARG A 249 0.36 7.36 1.39
CA ARG A 249 0.56 7.42 2.84
C ARG A 249 1.96 6.95 3.20
N GLU A 250 2.42 5.89 2.54
CA GLU A 250 3.73 5.29 2.75
C GLU A 250 4.81 5.98 1.91
N THR A 251 6.08 5.71 2.25
CA THR A 251 7.20 6.10 1.39
C THR A 251 7.33 5.13 0.23
N VAL A 252 7.27 5.67 -1.00
CA VAL A 252 7.63 4.91 -2.20
C VAL A 252 9.10 5.16 -2.52
N TYR A 253 9.88 4.08 -2.60
CA TYR A 253 11.30 4.10 -2.92
C TYR A 253 11.51 3.99 -4.43
N ASN A 254 12.69 4.41 -4.91
CA ASN A 254 13.14 4.33 -6.29
C ASN A 254 12.23 5.02 -7.33
N GLN A 255 11.24 5.81 -6.89
CA GLN A 255 10.32 6.53 -7.75
C GLN A 255 10.58 8.05 -7.71
N PRO A 256 10.85 8.71 -8.85
CA PRO A 256 10.93 10.17 -8.89
C PRO A 256 9.67 10.83 -8.35
N PHE A 257 9.83 11.97 -7.68
CA PHE A 257 8.69 12.65 -7.05
C PHE A 257 8.80 14.16 -7.08
N LEU A 258 7.64 14.81 -7.04
CA LEU A 258 7.49 16.22 -6.73
C LEU A 258 7.25 16.37 -5.23
N TYR A 259 7.91 17.34 -4.59
CA TYR A 259 7.68 17.68 -3.19
C TYR A 259 7.11 19.10 -3.07
N GLU A 260 5.90 19.21 -2.53
CA GLU A 260 5.21 20.49 -2.37
C GLU A 260 4.29 20.41 -1.14
N ASP A 261 4.29 21.46 -0.31
CA ASP A 261 3.50 21.53 0.94
C ASP A 261 3.58 20.29 1.83
N LYS A 262 4.81 19.83 2.08
CA LYS A 262 5.12 18.64 2.89
C LYS A 262 4.57 17.31 2.34
N LYS A 263 4.03 17.29 1.12
CA LYS A 263 3.50 16.10 0.46
C LYS A 263 4.42 15.69 -0.69
N LYS A 264 4.66 14.38 -0.82
CA LYS A 264 5.36 13.77 -1.96
C LYS A 264 4.32 13.27 -2.96
N TYR A 265 4.50 13.64 -4.22
CA TYR A 265 3.72 13.15 -5.34
C TYR A 265 4.63 12.37 -6.28
N PHE A 266 4.52 11.05 -6.23
CA PHE A 266 5.36 10.13 -6.97
C PHE A 266 4.88 10.01 -8.42
N LEU A 267 5.83 10.03 -9.34
CA LEU A 267 5.54 10.01 -10.77
C LEU A 267 5.24 8.60 -11.24
N PHE A 268 4.06 8.35 -11.80
CA PHE A 268 3.73 7.08 -12.46
C PHE A 268 3.50 7.32 -13.95
N THR A 269 4.33 6.68 -14.76
CA THR A 269 4.25 6.71 -16.23
C THR A 269 4.74 5.38 -16.78
N ASP A 270 4.21 4.98 -17.93
CA ASP A 270 4.65 3.79 -18.65
C ASP A 270 5.89 4.06 -19.54
N LYS A 271 6.42 5.30 -19.53
CA LYS A 271 7.63 5.68 -20.29
C LYS A 271 8.87 5.72 -19.41
N ALA A 272 9.98 5.23 -19.95
CA ALA A 272 11.30 5.44 -19.36
C ALA A 272 11.63 6.95 -19.35
N LEU A 273 12.08 7.46 -18.21
CA LEU A 273 12.41 8.87 -18.01
C LEU A 273 13.91 9.05 -17.80
N GLN A 274 14.41 10.22 -18.19
CA GLN A 274 15.78 10.62 -17.92
C GLN A 274 15.92 11.22 -16.51
N SER A 275 17.13 11.14 -15.94
CA SER A 275 17.42 11.46 -14.53
C SER A 275 17.22 12.93 -14.13
N SER A 276 16.99 13.84 -15.08
CA SER A 276 16.79 15.28 -14.88
C SER A 276 15.50 15.79 -15.53
N THR A 277 14.40 15.07 -15.30
CA THR A 277 13.12 15.38 -15.95
C THR A 277 12.43 16.57 -15.27
N ILE A 278 12.17 17.63 -16.06
CA ILE A 278 11.30 18.74 -15.67
C ILE A 278 9.86 18.30 -15.91
N VAL A 279 9.03 18.34 -14.87
CA VAL A 279 7.59 18.13 -14.98
C VAL A 279 6.90 19.48 -14.96
N ARG A 280 6.05 19.73 -15.96
CA ARG A 280 5.16 20.88 -15.93
C ARG A 280 3.85 20.49 -15.26
N THR A 281 3.46 21.15 -14.18
CA THR A 281 2.18 20.91 -13.48
C THR A 281 1.61 22.22 -12.95
N LEU A 282 0.40 22.17 -12.42
CA LEU A 282 -0.27 23.32 -11.81
C LEU A 282 0.09 23.43 -10.32
N PRO A 283 0.09 24.65 -9.73
CA PRO A 283 0.23 24.82 -8.27
C PRO A 283 -0.82 24.02 -7.50
N LEU A 284 -0.59 23.67 -6.23
CA LEU A 284 -1.52 22.84 -5.46
C LEU A 284 -2.99 23.25 -5.60
N PHE A 285 -3.80 22.28 -6.02
CA PHE A 285 -5.26 22.40 -5.98
C PHE A 285 -5.69 22.50 -4.50
N LYS A 286 -6.35 23.60 -4.14
CA LYS A 286 -6.91 23.82 -2.80
C LYS A 286 -8.15 22.94 -2.59
N ASP A 287 -7.91 21.64 -2.51
CA ASP A 287 -8.94 20.64 -2.32
C ASP A 287 -9.38 20.58 -0.85
N LYS A 288 -10.63 20.20 -0.64
CA LYS A 288 -11.15 19.85 0.69
C LYS A 288 -10.81 18.40 1.07
N THR A 289 -10.32 17.59 0.13
CA THR A 289 -9.96 16.18 0.36
C THR A 289 -8.46 15.96 0.44
N GLU A 290 -8.01 15.21 1.44
CA GLU A 290 -6.60 14.84 1.62
C GLU A 290 -6.33 13.34 1.37
N LYS A 291 -7.25 12.63 0.71
CA LYS A 291 -7.12 11.18 0.51
C LYS A 291 -5.93 10.89 -0.42
N VAL A 292 -4.99 10.12 0.10
CA VAL A 292 -3.83 9.57 -0.62
C VAL A 292 -4.00 8.07 -0.80
N LEU A 293 -3.25 7.45 -1.71
CA LEU A 293 -3.24 6.00 -1.85
C LEU A 293 -2.54 5.35 -0.66
N SER A 294 -2.96 4.15 -0.30
CA SER A 294 -2.22 3.30 0.63
C SER A 294 -1.89 1.95 -0.01
N LEU A 295 -0.67 1.48 0.24
CA LEU A 295 -0.18 0.18 -0.20
C LEU A 295 -0.50 -0.94 0.80
N GLU A 296 -1.13 -0.63 1.93
CA GLU A 296 -1.52 -1.61 2.95
C GLU A 296 -2.43 -2.72 2.36
N ILE A 297 -2.12 -3.98 2.72
CA ILE A 297 -2.92 -5.17 2.37
C ILE A 297 -3.53 -5.71 3.66
N LYS A 298 -4.68 -5.16 4.06
CA LYS A 298 -5.36 -5.51 5.32
C LYS A 298 -6.24 -6.75 5.24
N GLU A 299 -6.64 -7.09 4.04
CA GLU A 299 -7.53 -8.21 3.75
C GLU A 299 -6.90 -9.07 2.67
N ASN A 300 -7.19 -10.37 2.68
CA ASN A 300 -6.85 -11.23 1.58
C ASN A 300 -7.71 -10.85 0.37
N MET A 301 -7.07 -10.34 -0.69
CA MET A 301 -7.75 -9.96 -1.92
C MET A 301 -8.31 -11.20 -2.59
N ASP A 302 -9.54 -11.10 -3.09
CA ASP A 302 -10.20 -12.19 -3.82
C ASP A 302 -9.77 -12.13 -5.29
N LEU A 303 -8.58 -12.67 -5.56
CA LEU A 303 -8.00 -12.80 -6.90
C LEU A 303 -8.31 -14.19 -7.48
N GLY A 304 -7.88 -14.43 -8.72
CA GLY A 304 -8.06 -15.73 -9.38
C GLY A 304 -7.40 -16.85 -8.59
N ASN A 305 -8.05 -18.00 -8.57
CA ASN A 305 -7.53 -19.19 -7.89
C ASN A 305 -6.64 -20.00 -8.84
N ASP A 306 -5.41 -19.55 -9.06
CA ASP A 306 -4.35 -20.29 -9.76
C ASP A 306 -3.23 -20.62 -8.77
N SER A 307 -3.38 -21.74 -8.08
CA SER A 307 -2.41 -22.21 -7.07
C SER A 307 -1.52 -23.32 -7.60
N PHE A 308 -0.25 -23.31 -7.22
CA PHE A 308 0.70 -24.38 -7.53
C PHE A 308 1.64 -24.63 -6.36
N ASP A 309 2.13 -25.86 -6.26
CA ASP A 309 3.08 -26.26 -5.23
C ASP A 309 4.53 -26.01 -5.69
N ILE A 310 5.34 -25.51 -4.78
CA ILE A 310 6.80 -25.40 -4.92
C ILE A 310 7.43 -26.27 -3.86
N SER A 311 8.28 -27.20 -4.27
CA SER A 311 9.03 -28.06 -3.36
C SER A 311 10.26 -27.36 -2.83
N HIS A 312 10.44 -27.43 -1.52
CA HIS A 312 11.60 -26.95 -0.78
C HIS A 312 12.16 -28.10 0.06
N THR A 313 13.41 -27.96 0.51
CA THR A 313 14.05 -28.92 1.40
C THR A 313 14.67 -28.17 2.56
N TYR A 314 14.36 -28.61 3.77
CA TYR A 314 15.02 -28.14 4.98
C TYR A 314 15.63 -29.34 5.70
N GLN A 315 16.94 -29.27 5.95
CA GLN A 315 17.74 -30.41 6.37
C GLN A 315 17.59 -31.54 5.34
N ASP A 316 17.01 -32.68 5.73
CA ASP A 316 16.76 -33.83 4.85
C ASP A 316 15.26 -34.06 4.59
N THR A 317 14.41 -33.11 4.97
CA THR A 317 12.95 -33.20 4.83
C THR A 317 12.46 -32.28 3.71
N SER A 318 11.84 -32.88 2.70
CA SER A 318 11.16 -32.13 1.64
C SER A 318 9.75 -31.73 2.07
N PHE A 319 9.33 -30.54 1.69
CA PHE A 319 7.99 -30.03 1.92
C PHE A 319 7.54 -29.17 0.74
N ASN A 320 6.22 -29.05 0.57
CA ASN A 320 5.64 -28.24 -0.49
C ASN A 320 4.98 -27.01 0.11
N ILE A 321 5.16 -25.88 -0.55
CA ILE A 321 4.46 -24.63 -0.26
C ILE A 321 3.54 -24.34 -1.44
N THR A 322 2.27 -24.10 -1.14
CA THR A 322 1.26 -23.77 -2.15
C THR A 322 1.20 -22.24 -2.31
N ILE A 323 1.43 -21.75 -3.53
CA ILE A 323 1.45 -20.32 -3.86
C ILE A 323 0.38 -19.99 -4.90
N ASN A 324 -0.36 -18.90 -4.68
CA ASN A 324 -1.26 -18.34 -5.69
C ASN A 324 -0.48 -17.46 -6.69
N ARG A 325 -0.43 -17.88 -7.95
CA ARG A 325 0.29 -17.18 -9.03
C ARG A 325 -0.22 -15.76 -9.26
N GLU A 326 -1.52 -15.56 -9.18
CA GLU A 326 -2.14 -14.26 -9.45
C GLU A 326 -1.79 -13.24 -8.37
N ARG A 327 -1.62 -13.73 -7.15
CA ARG A 327 -1.17 -12.92 -6.02
C ARG A 327 0.30 -12.53 -6.14
N THR A 328 1.17 -13.46 -6.54
CA THR A 328 2.56 -13.13 -6.88
C THR A 328 2.65 -12.11 -8.02
N ARG A 329 1.82 -12.26 -9.06
CA ARG A 329 1.75 -11.28 -10.16
C ARG A 329 1.32 -9.91 -9.66
N PHE A 330 0.40 -9.85 -8.70
CA PHE A 330 -0.01 -8.60 -8.07
C PHE A 330 1.15 -7.95 -7.30
N PHE A 331 1.88 -8.71 -6.49
CA PHE A 331 3.04 -8.23 -5.74
C PHE A 331 4.16 -7.69 -6.62
N GLN A 332 4.41 -8.30 -7.79
CA GLN A 332 5.37 -7.80 -8.78
C GLN A 332 5.08 -6.38 -9.25
N ASN A 333 3.81 -5.95 -9.18
CA ASN A 333 3.38 -4.61 -9.58
C ASN A 333 3.28 -3.64 -8.40
N ILE A 334 3.55 -4.06 -7.16
CA ILE A 334 3.59 -3.15 -6.01
C ILE A 334 4.93 -2.38 -6.04
N PRO A 335 4.90 -1.04 -5.93
CA PRO A 335 6.13 -0.27 -5.88
C PRO A 335 6.89 -0.53 -4.57
N SER A 336 8.22 -0.46 -4.60
CA SER A 336 9.06 -0.63 -3.41
C SER A 336 8.64 0.37 -2.33
N THR A 337 8.31 -0.11 -1.13
CA THR A 337 7.68 0.70 -0.08
C THR A 337 8.18 0.35 1.33
N ASP A 338 7.68 1.00 2.37
CA ASP A 338 8.10 0.77 3.76
C ASP A 338 7.98 -0.70 4.18
N LEU A 339 8.96 -1.19 4.97
CA LEU A 339 9.00 -2.58 5.43
C LEU A 339 7.73 -3.02 6.17
N THR A 340 7.05 -2.06 6.83
CA THR A 340 5.78 -2.29 7.54
C THR A 340 4.67 -2.82 6.63
N ILE A 341 4.68 -2.48 5.34
CA ILE A 341 3.69 -2.97 4.38
C ILE A 341 3.84 -4.48 4.17
N TYR A 342 5.07 -4.96 4.02
CA TYR A 342 5.36 -6.37 3.79
C TYR A 342 5.11 -7.22 5.04
N THR A 343 5.54 -6.74 6.22
CA THR A 343 5.38 -7.46 7.49
C THR A 343 3.94 -7.52 8.00
N ASN A 344 3.12 -6.50 7.70
CA ASN A 344 1.74 -6.42 8.18
C ASN A 344 0.72 -6.87 7.13
N ALA A 345 1.16 -7.23 5.92
CA ALA A 345 0.26 -7.75 4.90
C ALA A 345 -0.39 -9.06 5.36
N MET A 346 -1.71 -9.14 5.18
CA MET A 346 -2.44 -10.40 5.36
C MET A 346 -2.00 -11.38 4.26
N ALA A 347 -1.37 -12.51 4.64
CA ALA A 347 -0.94 -13.53 3.69
C ALA A 347 -2.11 -14.36 3.16
N ASP A 348 -1.90 -15.04 2.04
CA ASP A 348 -2.88 -15.97 1.47
C ASP A 348 -3.09 -17.18 2.40
N PRO A 349 -4.33 -17.52 2.80
CA PRO A 349 -4.60 -18.69 3.62
C PRO A 349 -4.03 -20.00 3.06
N ILE A 350 -4.01 -20.22 1.75
CA ILE A 350 -3.45 -21.47 1.19
C ILE A 350 -1.93 -21.57 1.39
N PHE A 351 -1.26 -20.42 1.37
CA PHE A 351 0.17 -20.34 1.68
C PHE A 351 0.39 -20.59 3.17
N GLU A 352 -0.36 -19.89 4.04
CA GLU A 352 -0.23 -20.08 5.50
C GLU A 352 -0.51 -21.54 5.88
N ASP A 353 -1.57 -22.15 5.35
CA ASP A 353 -1.94 -23.54 5.65
C ASP A 353 -0.82 -24.52 5.25
N SER A 354 -0.25 -24.38 4.04
CA SER A 354 0.85 -25.24 3.60
C SER A 354 2.14 -25.02 4.40
N LEU A 355 2.49 -23.77 4.70
CA LEU A 355 3.67 -23.42 5.51
C LEU A 355 3.55 -23.95 6.94
N PHE A 356 2.47 -23.64 7.64
CA PHE A 356 2.32 -24.01 9.05
C PHE A 356 2.05 -25.50 9.23
N SER A 357 1.51 -26.19 8.22
CA SER A 357 1.46 -27.66 8.21
C SER A 357 2.85 -28.28 8.36
N PHE A 358 3.87 -27.72 7.70
CA PHE A 358 5.26 -28.15 7.85
C PHE A 358 5.89 -27.67 9.17
N LEU A 359 5.68 -26.40 9.53
CA LEU A 359 6.33 -25.81 10.71
C LEU A 359 5.81 -26.35 12.05
N ASN A 360 4.64 -27.01 12.08
CA ASN A 360 4.08 -27.62 13.28
C ASN A 360 5.03 -28.64 13.95
N GLN A 361 5.99 -29.20 13.22
CA GLN A 361 7.00 -30.11 13.80
C GLN A 361 7.97 -29.41 14.78
N PHE A 362 8.13 -28.09 14.68
CA PHE A 362 8.99 -27.30 15.56
C PHE A 362 8.22 -26.70 16.75
N ASN A 363 6.89 -26.83 16.79
CA ASN A 363 6.03 -26.06 17.68
C ASN A 363 5.99 -26.65 19.09
N ASP A 364 7.07 -26.51 19.85
CA ASP A 364 7.10 -26.78 21.29
C ASP A 364 6.82 -25.51 22.10
N LEU A 365 5.52 -25.24 22.30
CA LEU A 365 5.07 -24.08 23.08
C LEU A 365 5.49 -24.12 24.55
N GLU A 366 5.95 -25.26 25.07
CA GLU A 366 6.51 -25.36 26.43
C GLU A 366 7.94 -24.82 26.49
N ASN A 367 8.69 -24.90 25.37
CA ASN A 367 10.05 -24.39 25.23
C ASN A 367 10.17 -23.33 24.13
N VAL A 368 9.60 -22.16 24.40
CA VAL A 368 9.56 -21.01 23.46
C VAL A 368 10.95 -20.59 22.94
N PRO A 369 12.03 -20.49 23.76
CA PRO A 369 13.35 -20.13 23.26
C PRO A 369 13.90 -21.13 22.24
N GLU A 370 13.76 -22.43 22.50
CA GLU A 370 14.21 -23.48 21.58
C GLU A 370 13.40 -23.46 20.28
N THR A 371 12.08 -23.38 20.39
CA THR A 371 11.20 -23.26 19.20
C THR A 371 11.56 -22.02 18.37
N LEU A 372 11.85 -20.88 19.02
CA LEU A 372 12.27 -19.69 18.30
C LEU A 372 13.59 -19.89 17.56
N ASN A 373 14.53 -20.63 18.16
CA ASN A 373 15.81 -20.97 17.55
C ASN A 373 15.64 -21.91 16.34
N ASP A 374 14.77 -22.91 16.45
CA ASP A 374 14.44 -23.81 15.33
C ASP A 374 13.81 -23.07 14.15
N LEU A 375 12.86 -22.16 14.43
CA LEU A 375 12.23 -21.32 13.41
C LEU A 375 13.26 -20.35 12.78
N LEU A 376 14.24 -19.88 13.55
CA LEU A 376 15.31 -19.02 13.06
C LEU A 376 16.23 -19.80 12.09
N HIS A 377 16.66 -20.99 12.48
CA HIS A 377 17.49 -21.87 11.63
C HIS A 377 16.77 -22.33 10.36
N PHE A 378 15.46 -22.54 10.44
CA PHE A 378 14.61 -22.76 9.26
C PHE A 378 14.74 -21.62 8.25
N CYS A 379 14.58 -20.37 8.68
CA CYS A 379 14.74 -19.20 7.79
C CYS A 379 16.18 -19.03 7.28
N GLN A 380 17.18 -19.33 8.10
CA GLN A 380 18.60 -19.21 7.71
C GLN A 380 19.00 -20.20 6.61
N SER A 381 18.44 -21.41 6.63
CA SER A 381 18.97 -22.55 5.85
C SER A 381 18.09 -22.98 4.68
N THR A 382 16.81 -22.60 4.65
CA THR A 382 15.88 -22.98 3.56
C THR A 382 16.20 -22.26 2.26
N PHE A 383 16.74 -21.04 2.32
CA PHE A 383 16.93 -20.18 1.15
C PHE A 383 18.39 -19.89 0.87
N THR A 384 18.75 -19.80 -0.40
CA THR A 384 20.07 -19.32 -0.82
C THR A 384 20.11 -17.79 -0.73
N TYR A 385 21.17 -17.24 -0.15
CA TYR A 385 21.34 -15.79 -0.05
C TYR A 385 21.84 -15.21 -1.38
N LYS A 386 21.22 -14.12 -1.82
CA LYS A 386 21.67 -13.29 -2.94
C LYS A 386 21.04 -11.92 -2.81
N THR A 387 21.77 -10.85 -3.10
CA THR A 387 21.22 -9.50 -3.00
C THR A 387 20.19 -9.25 -4.10
N ASP A 388 19.20 -8.41 -3.81
CA ASP A 388 18.23 -7.94 -4.80
C ASP A 388 18.87 -7.26 -6.02
N GLU A 389 19.94 -6.49 -5.82
CA GLU A 389 20.64 -5.84 -6.92
C GLU A 389 21.23 -6.87 -7.90
N GLU A 390 21.79 -7.97 -7.41
CA GLU A 390 22.30 -9.05 -8.27
C GLU A 390 21.20 -9.92 -8.90
N GLN A 391 20.00 -9.95 -8.31
CA GLN A 391 18.88 -10.75 -8.80
C GLN A 391 18.00 -9.97 -9.79
N PHE A 392 17.65 -8.74 -9.47
CA PHE A 392 16.68 -7.91 -10.18
C PHE A 392 17.27 -6.63 -10.77
N GLY A 393 18.47 -6.20 -10.34
CA GLY A 393 19.05 -4.91 -10.71
C GLY A 393 18.42 -3.72 -9.98
N TYR A 394 17.66 -3.98 -8.92
CA TYR A 394 17.08 -2.99 -8.02
C TYR A 394 16.60 -3.67 -6.72
N GLU A 395 16.50 -2.88 -5.65
CA GLU A 395 15.95 -3.30 -4.35
C GLU A 395 14.46 -3.73 -4.43
N LYS A 396 14.16 -4.99 -4.11
CA LYS A 396 12.83 -5.62 -4.11
C LYS A 396 12.61 -6.48 -2.85
N THR A 397 12.06 -5.86 -1.81
CA THR A 397 11.55 -6.61 -0.65
C THR A 397 10.36 -7.50 -1.04
N PHE A 398 10.34 -8.70 -0.48
CA PHE A 398 9.30 -9.72 -0.67
C PHE A 398 8.22 -9.69 0.41
N PHE A 399 7.00 -10.03 0.00
CA PHE A 399 6.00 -10.54 0.94
C PHE A 399 6.37 -11.97 1.38
N PRO A 400 5.88 -12.48 2.53
CA PRO A 400 6.25 -13.82 3.04
C PRO A 400 6.12 -14.96 2.00
N GLU A 401 5.09 -14.89 1.16
CA GLU A 401 4.83 -15.84 0.07
C GLU A 401 5.87 -15.76 -1.06
N GLU A 402 6.34 -14.55 -1.39
CA GLU A 402 7.34 -14.33 -2.45
C GLU A 402 8.69 -14.96 -2.09
N THR A 403 9.04 -15.04 -0.80
CA THR A 403 10.27 -15.70 -0.32
C THR A 403 10.34 -17.18 -0.71
N PHE A 404 9.20 -17.86 -0.86
CA PHE A 404 9.15 -19.25 -1.33
C PHE A 404 8.96 -19.37 -2.85
N PHE A 405 8.62 -18.27 -3.53
CA PHE A 405 8.44 -18.21 -4.97
C PHE A 405 9.74 -17.95 -5.72
N TYR A 406 10.56 -17.02 -5.24
CA TYR A 406 11.84 -16.68 -5.85
C TYR A 406 12.96 -17.63 -5.39
N PRO A 407 13.98 -17.87 -6.23
CA PRO A 407 15.05 -18.83 -5.94
C PRO A 407 16.07 -18.36 -4.89
N PHE A 408 16.14 -17.05 -4.63
CA PHE A 408 17.03 -16.48 -3.62
C PHE A 408 16.29 -15.44 -2.79
N SER A 409 16.82 -15.14 -1.61
CA SER A 409 16.29 -14.12 -0.69
C SER A 409 17.41 -13.45 0.10
N ASP A 410 17.27 -12.16 0.36
CA ASP A 410 18.20 -11.39 1.19
C ASP A 410 17.64 -11.09 2.59
N CYS A 411 18.21 -10.11 3.30
CA CYS A 411 17.97 -9.96 4.72
C CYS A 411 16.60 -9.40 5.08
N GLU A 412 16.05 -8.52 4.25
CA GLU A 412 14.72 -7.94 4.41
C GLU A 412 13.66 -9.02 4.22
N ASP A 413 13.78 -9.82 3.16
CA ASP A 413 12.85 -10.91 2.85
C ASP A 413 12.81 -11.93 3.98
N ARG A 414 13.99 -12.32 4.48
CA ARG A 414 14.15 -13.28 5.58
C ARG A 414 13.62 -12.72 6.89
N ALA A 415 13.85 -11.44 7.17
CA ALA A 415 13.34 -10.77 8.37
C ALA A 415 11.81 -10.62 8.32
N VAL A 416 11.24 -10.28 7.16
CA VAL A 416 9.79 -10.21 6.96
C VAL A 416 9.15 -11.59 7.17
N LEU A 417 9.69 -12.63 6.54
CA LEU A 417 9.20 -14.00 6.69
C LEU A 417 9.32 -14.50 8.15
N PHE A 418 10.47 -14.31 8.78
CA PHE A 418 10.68 -14.76 10.16
C PHE A 418 9.74 -14.05 11.13
N ALA A 419 9.57 -12.72 11.00
CA ALA A 419 8.62 -11.98 11.81
C ALA A 419 7.18 -12.48 11.61
N HIS A 420 6.79 -12.82 10.38
CA HIS A 420 5.47 -13.42 10.08
C HIS A 420 5.31 -14.77 10.79
N ILE A 421 6.28 -15.67 10.67
CA ILE A 421 6.27 -17.01 11.29
C ILE A 421 6.17 -16.89 12.82
N VAL A 422 7.00 -16.07 13.46
CA VAL A 422 7.01 -15.91 14.93
C VAL A 422 5.68 -15.38 15.45
N ARG A 423 5.10 -14.37 14.79
CA ARG A 423 3.80 -13.80 15.18
C ARG A 423 2.66 -14.81 15.02
N LYS A 424 2.74 -15.71 14.03
CA LYS A 424 1.70 -16.71 13.75
C LYS A 424 1.83 -17.94 14.63
N THR A 425 3.04 -18.46 14.86
CA THR A 425 3.29 -19.67 15.65
C THR A 425 3.31 -19.35 17.14
N LEU A 426 4.18 -18.43 17.57
CA LEU A 426 4.45 -18.18 18.99
C LEU A 426 3.61 -17.04 19.59
N LYS A 427 2.89 -16.28 18.75
CA LYS A 427 2.10 -15.10 19.16
C LYS A 427 2.91 -14.06 19.94
N LEU A 428 4.20 -13.94 19.63
CA LEU A 428 5.11 -12.97 20.24
C LEU A 428 5.13 -11.67 19.46
N ASP A 429 5.35 -10.57 20.18
CA ASP A 429 5.55 -9.27 19.56
C ASP A 429 6.92 -9.22 18.88
N THR A 430 6.95 -8.68 17.67
CA THR A 430 8.17 -8.52 16.89
C THR A 430 8.33 -7.09 16.40
N ILE A 431 9.58 -6.68 16.19
CA ILE A 431 9.98 -5.43 15.54
C ILE A 431 11.01 -5.77 14.47
N LEU A 432 11.16 -4.93 13.44
CA LEU A 432 12.35 -4.99 12.59
C LEU A 432 13.38 -3.95 13.04
N LEU A 433 14.64 -4.31 12.90
CA LEU A 433 15.80 -3.50 13.22
C LEU A 433 16.54 -3.24 11.90
N LYS A 434 16.44 -2.01 11.39
CA LYS A 434 17.04 -1.60 10.12
C LYS A 434 18.38 -0.92 10.38
N TYR A 435 19.45 -1.61 10.06
CA TYR A 435 20.81 -1.07 9.97
C TYR A 435 21.02 -0.36 8.63
N SER A 436 22.22 0.16 8.41
CA SER A 436 22.60 0.96 7.25
C SER A 436 22.45 0.23 5.90
N ASN A 437 22.63 -1.09 5.91
CA ASN A 437 22.50 -2.01 4.78
C ASN A 437 22.02 -3.42 5.17
N HIS A 438 21.38 -3.58 6.35
CA HIS A 438 20.95 -4.88 6.84
C HIS A 438 19.66 -4.79 7.65
N VAL A 439 18.85 -5.84 7.65
CA VAL A 439 17.61 -5.91 8.43
C VAL A 439 17.54 -7.22 9.19
N VAL A 440 17.19 -7.12 10.48
CA VAL A 440 16.99 -8.27 11.37
C VAL A 440 15.70 -8.11 12.15
N THR A 441 15.27 -9.18 12.84
CA THR A 441 14.05 -9.18 13.65
C THR A 441 14.39 -9.11 15.13
N GLY A 442 13.73 -8.23 15.88
CA GLY A 442 13.71 -8.27 17.34
C GLY A 442 12.46 -8.98 17.84
N VAL A 443 12.60 -9.92 18.78
CA VAL A 443 11.48 -10.71 19.32
C VAL A 443 11.33 -10.47 20.83
N ALA A 444 10.14 -10.07 21.27
CA ALA A 444 9.87 -9.88 22.68
C ALA A 444 9.65 -11.22 23.39
N LEU A 445 10.61 -11.61 24.22
CA LEU A 445 10.56 -12.85 24.99
C LEU A 445 10.39 -12.57 26.48
N LYS A 446 9.75 -13.52 27.18
CA LYS A 446 9.74 -13.54 28.64
C LYS A 446 10.98 -14.27 29.13
N GLY A 447 11.59 -13.76 30.20
CA GLY A 447 12.79 -14.35 30.80
C GLY A 447 14.08 -13.63 30.40
N ASN A 448 15.20 -14.11 30.93
CA ASN A 448 16.52 -13.54 30.70
C ASN A 448 17.38 -14.54 29.92
N ILE A 449 17.24 -14.51 28.60
CA ILE A 449 18.02 -15.34 27.67
C ILE A 449 19.30 -14.57 27.38
N PRO A 450 20.50 -15.18 27.40
CA PRO A 450 21.71 -14.49 26.98
C PRO A 450 21.55 -13.99 25.54
N GLY A 451 21.87 -12.72 25.27
CA GLY A 451 21.73 -12.18 23.92
C GLY A 451 21.87 -10.67 23.81
N THR A 452 21.95 -10.21 22.57
CA THR A 452 21.83 -8.78 22.25
C THR A 452 20.37 -8.37 22.32
N TYR A 453 20.08 -7.32 23.08
CA TYR A 453 18.73 -6.80 23.29
C TYR A 453 18.58 -5.37 22.80
N ILE A 454 17.39 -5.08 22.27
CA ILE A 454 16.92 -3.72 21.98
C ILE A 454 15.78 -3.38 22.92
N GLN A 455 15.85 -2.21 23.56
CA GLN A 455 14.74 -1.70 24.36
C GLN A 455 13.85 -0.78 23.53
N PHE A 456 12.56 -1.09 23.47
CA PHE A 456 11.57 -0.29 22.74
C PHE A 456 10.19 -0.39 23.37
N ASP A 457 9.51 0.75 23.51
CA ASP A 457 8.17 0.86 24.10
C ASP A 457 7.96 0.03 25.38
N LYS A 458 8.93 0.13 26.31
CA LYS A 458 8.97 -0.59 27.60
C LYS A 458 9.07 -2.12 27.50
N LYS A 459 9.32 -2.66 26.30
CA LYS A 459 9.61 -4.08 26.06
C LYS A 459 11.09 -4.25 25.71
N ARG A 460 11.62 -5.45 25.95
CA ARG A 460 12.97 -5.87 25.57
C ARG A 460 12.82 -6.89 24.44
N TYR A 461 13.48 -6.63 23.33
CA TYR A 461 13.45 -7.46 22.13
C TYR A 461 14.81 -8.13 21.93
N LEU A 462 14.83 -9.45 21.93
CA LEU A 462 16.02 -10.25 21.62
C LEU A 462 16.29 -10.21 20.12
N LEU A 463 17.52 -9.89 19.73
CA LEU A 463 17.93 -9.84 18.33
C LEU A 463 17.96 -11.26 17.74
N CYS A 464 17.28 -11.45 16.62
CA CYS A 464 17.22 -12.71 15.86
C CYS A 464 17.51 -12.38 14.39
N ASP A 465 18.65 -12.83 13.88
CA ASP A 465 19.11 -12.55 12.52
C ASP A 465 18.89 -13.78 11.60
N PRO A 466 17.85 -13.78 10.74
CA PRO A 466 17.55 -14.90 9.86
C PRO A 466 18.48 -14.98 8.64
N SER A 467 19.44 -14.06 8.50
CA SER A 467 20.46 -14.08 7.45
C SER A 467 21.84 -14.50 7.98
N TYR A 468 22.09 -14.32 9.28
CA TYR A 468 23.33 -14.76 9.91
C TYR A 468 23.33 -16.27 10.12
N ARG A 469 23.78 -17.02 9.12
CA ARG A 469 23.70 -18.49 9.12
C ARG A 469 24.40 -19.10 10.33
N LYS A 470 23.80 -20.16 10.89
CA LYS A 470 24.25 -20.87 12.11
C LYS A 470 24.21 -20.03 13.38
N ALA A 471 23.63 -18.83 13.33
CA ALA A 471 23.49 -18.01 14.51
C ALA A 471 22.28 -18.44 15.32
N ASP A 472 22.45 -18.52 16.64
CA ASP A 472 21.36 -18.71 17.58
C ASP A 472 20.67 -17.38 17.89
N ILE A 473 19.46 -17.46 18.47
CA ILE A 473 18.76 -16.30 19.01
C ILE A 473 19.67 -15.50 19.97
N GLY A 474 19.67 -14.18 19.82
CA GLY A 474 20.50 -13.27 20.60
C GLY A 474 21.90 -13.00 20.04
N GLN A 475 22.37 -13.73 19.04
CA GLN A 475 23.67 -13.46 18.42
C GLN A 475 23.59 -12.29 17.41
N CYS A 476 24.47 -11.30 17.60
CA CYS A 476 24.60 -10.16 16.70
C CYS A 476 25.85 -10.30 15.83
N MET A 477 25.69 -10.09 14.52
CA MET A 477 26.79 -10.11 13.57
C MET A 477 27.84 -9.06 13.95
N PRO A 478 29.16 -9.38 13.91
CA PRO A 478 30.22 -8.48 14.38
C PRO A 478 30.18 -7.07 13.79
N ASP A 479 29.87 -6.95 12.50
CA ASP A 479 29.89 -5.67 11.77
C ASP A 479 28.80 -4.69 12.26
N TYR A 480 27.70 -5.21 12.82
CA TYR A 480 26.56 -4.40 13.28
C TYR A 480 26.54 -4.15 14.79
N LYS A 481 27.48 -4.72 15.56
CA LYS A 481 27.50 -4.63 17.04
C LYS A 481 27.52 -3.19 17.57
N ASN A 482 28.19 -2.29 16.86
CA ASN A 482 28.34 -0.90 17.27
C ASN A 482 27.40 0.06 16.53
N GLU A 483 26.53 -0.46 15.66
CA GLU A 483 25.55 0.33 14.93
C GLU A 483 24.23 0.36 15.69
N ILE A 484 23.61 1.54 15.78
CA ILE A 484 22.29 1.69 16.39
C ILE A 484 21.24 1.55 15.27
N PRO A 485 20.44 0.47 15.23
CA PRO A 485 19.47 0.29 14.18
C PRO A 485 18.28 1.24 14.33
N GLN A 486 17.67 1.60 13.21
CA GLN A 486 16.35 2.21 13.18
C GLN A 486 15.29 1.14 13.49
N ILE A 487 14.43 1.40 14.47
CA ILE A 487 13.31 0.50 14.77
C ILE A 487 12.17 0.74 13.78
N VAL A 488 11.68 -0.36 13.23
CA VAL A 488 10.44 -0.43 12.45
C VAL A 488 9.40 -1.20 13.28
N PRO A 489 8.46 -0.50 13.95
CA PRO A 489 7.45 -1.17 14.77
C PRO A 489 6.43 -1.89 13.88
N LEU A 490 6.02 -3.08 14.31
CA LEU A 490 4.99 -3.87 13.64
C LEU A 490 3.64 -3.66 14.32
N GLN A 491 2.54 -3.82 13.56
CA GLN A 491 1.17 -3.59 14.02
C GLN A 491 0.36 -4.88 14.05
#